data_AF-A0A372NSN1-F1
#
_entry.id   AF-A0A372NSN1-F1
#
_cell.length_a   1.000
_cell.length_b   1.000
_cell.length_c   1.000
_cell.angle_alpha   90.00
_cell.angle_beta   90.00
_cell.angle_gamma   90.00
#
_symmetry.space_group_name_H-M   'P 1'
#
loop_
_entity.id
_entity.type
_entity.pdbx_description
1 polymer ?
#
loop_
_entity_poly.entity_id
_entity_poly.type
_entity_poly.pdbx_seq_one_letter_code
_entity_poly.pdbx_strand_id
1 'polypeptide(L)'
;MDVKSFFIRYLLFPLVVVISTAVMTILNKKNKLLNNKKLIVIILLTGIVLGLPGLLGFLDLQFMPWGYIFCQFYYLVIGTLFVWQAGVYYEQMLLEKRVFFFVCCLISCILGVFLFKLGFNWLNNLGYGVWASSSVFVFLVPVVFWWAYVAFLNIPMEIYKVWQYPRVAEDISMEHLDFNKLLVLEVNLYKHTADEEPLKVKAKAPRNMNFGLWFQKFIDDYNLKFPESKIEHLYNNESYKWIFYIKPSFFKQRQFIDPDLDIEQNKITEKFPIFAKRVSEIVSTPEKAGDQAVYL
;
A
#
# COMPACT_ATOMS: atom_id res chain seq x y z
N MET A 1 -24.15 11.08 -44.59
CA MET A 1 -23.59 11.07 -43.21
C MET A 1 -23.44 12.51 -42.78
N ASP A 2 -24.12 12.93 -41.71
CA ASP A 2 -24.10 14.33 -41.28
C ASP A 2 -22.69 14.77 -40.83
N VAL A 3 -22.37 16.04 -41.04
CA VAL A 3 -21.08 16.64 -40.65
C VAL A 3 -20.77 16.40 -39.16
N LYS A 4 -21.79 16.48 -38.30
CA LYS A 4 -21.68 16.19 -36.86
C LYS A 4 -21.28 14.73 -36.61
N SER A 5 -21.88 13.78 -37.31
CA SER A 5 -21.60 12.35 -37.17
C SER A 5 -20.21 11.99 -37.69
N PHE A 6 -19.78 12.58 -38.82
CA PHE A 6 -18.42 12.45 -39.32
C PHE A 6 -17.39 12.95 -38.30
N PHE A 7 -17.61 14.15 -37.76
CA PHE A 7 -16.73 14.77 -36.78
C PHE A 7 -16.55 13.89 -35.53
N ILE A 8 -17.65 13.45 -34.92
CA ILE A 8 -17.63 12.63 -33.70
C ILE A 8 -16.99 11.27 -33.97
N ARG A 9 -17.29 10.65 -35.12
CA ARG A 9 -16.87 9.27 -35.41
C ARG A 9 -15.39 9.17 -35.78
N TYR A 10 -14.87 10.13 -36.54
CA TYR A 10 -13.55 10.04 -37.18
C TYR A 10 -12.56 11.13 -36.74
N LEU A 11 -13.02 12.35 -36.41
CA LEU A 11 -12.11 13.48 -36.22
C LEU A 11 -11.83 13.79 -34.74
N LEU A 12 -12.81 13.58 -33.86
CA LEU A 12 -12.70 13.93 -32.44
C LEU A 12 -11.50 13.26 -31.75
N PHE A 13 -11.37 11.94 -31.85
CA PHE A 13 -10.31 11.19 -31.18
C PHE A 13 -8.90 11.55 -31.69
N PRO A 14 -8.64 11.59 -33.01
CA PRO A 14 -7.36 12.07 -33.53
C PRO A 14 -7.03 13.50 -33.12
N LEU A 15 -8.03 14.40 -33.14
CA LEU A 15 -7.83 15.79 -32.72
C LEU A 15 -7.40 15.88 -31.25
N VAL A 16 -8.07 15.15 -30.36
CA VAL A 16 -7.70 15.06 -28.94
C VAL A 16 -6.28 14.52 -28.79
N VAL A 17 -5.92 13.44 -29.49
CA VAL A 17 -4.56 12.87 -29.43
C VAL A 17 -3.50 13.88 -29.91
N VAL A 18 -3.75 14.59 -31.00
CA VAL A 18 -2.83 15.61 -31.53
C VAL A 18 -2.64 16.75 -30.54
N ILE A 19 -3.73 17.30 -30.02
CA ILE A 19 -3.69 18.40 -29.03
C ILE A 19 -2.97 17.94 -27.76
N SER A 20 -3.35 16.79 -27.20
CA SER A 20 -2.73 16.25 -25.98
C SER A 20 -1.26 15.93 -26.18
N THR A 21 -0.86 15.36 -27.32
CA THR A 21 0.55 15.09 -27.64
C THR A 21 1.33 16.39 -27.77
N ALA A 22 0.77 17.42 -28.41
CA ALA A 22 1.39 18.74 -28.51
C ALA A 22 1.63 19.34 -27.11
N VAL A 23 0.63 19.32 -26.23
CA VAL A 23 0.77 19.75 -24.83
C VAL A 23 1.86 18.97 -24.12
N MET A 24 1.91 17.65 -24.26
CA MET A 24 2.95 16.82 -23.64
C MET A 24 4.36 17.14 -24.16
N THR A 25 4.51 17.46 -25.45
CA THR A 25 5.82 17.89 -25.96
C THR A 25 6.29 19.23 -25.39
N ILE A 26 5.36 20.16 -25.12
CA ILE A 26 5.67 21.44 -24.46
C ILE A 26 6.09 21.21 -23.02
N LEU A 27 5.37 20.37 -22.28
CA LEU A 27 5.72 20.01 -20.90
C LEU A 27 7.06 19.25 -20.83
N ASN A 28 7.32 18.38 -21.81
CA ASN A 28 8.58 17.65 -21.93
C ASN A 28 9.77 18.60 -22.18
N LYS A 29 9.62 19.64 -23.02
CA LYS A 29 10.66 20.66 -23.23
C LYS A 29 11.05 21.37 -21.93
N LYS A 30 10.06 21.71 -21.08
CA LYS A 30 10.31 22.37 -19.79
C LYS A 30 11.07 21.46 -18.83
N ASN A 31 10.74 20.18 -18.81
CA ASN A 31 11.31 19.21 -17.86
C ASN A 31 12.54 18.45 -18.39
N LYS A 32 12.92 18.62 -19.67
CA LYS A 32 14.03 17.94 -20.36
C LYS A 32 14.07 16.42 -20.17
N LEU A 33 12.90 15.76 -20.09
CA LEU A 33 12.82 14.33 -19.76
C LEU A 33 13.23 13.45 -20.94
N LEU A 34 12.74 13.76 -22.15
CA LEU A 34 13.01 13.01 -23.37
C LEU A 34 13.26 13.94 -24.56
N ASN A 35 13.83 13.38 -25.63
CA ASN A 35 13.78 14.05 -26.93
C ASN A 35 12.32 14.05 -27.44
N ASN A 36 11.78 15.21 -27.80
CA ASN A 36 10.40 15.35 -28.28
C ASN A 36 10.07 14.42 -29.45
N LYS A 37 11.02 14.19 -30.37
CA LYS A 37 10.82 13.26 -31.49
C LYS A 37 10.61 11.83 -30.97
N LYS A 38 11.43 11.39 -30.01
CA LYS A 38 11.32 10.06 -29.40
C LYS A 38 9.99 9.91 -28.66
N LEU A 39 9.56 10.94 -27.91
CA LEU A 39 8.28 10.92 -27.20
C LEU A 39 7.09 10.74 -28.16
N ILE A 40 7.05 11.51 -29.25
CA ILE A 40 5.98 11.39 -30.27
C ILE A 40 5.99 9.99 -30.89
N VAL A 41 7.18 9.48 -31.25
CA VAL A 41 7.32 8.14 -31.84
C VAL A 41 6.84 7.06 -30.87
N ILE A 42 7.18 7.14 -29.58
CA ILE A 42 6.71 6.18 -28.57
C ILE A 42 5.19 6.21 -28.46
N ILE A 43 4.57 7.39 -28.34
CA ILE A 43 3.11 7.51 -28.22
C ILE A 43 2.40 6.93 -29.46
N LEU A 44 2.90 7.24 -30.66
CA LEU A 44 2.31 6.75 -31.91
C LEU A 44 2.49 5.23 -32.06
N LEU A 45 3.70 4.72 -31.81
CA LEU A 45 4.00 3.30 -31.95
C LEU A 45 3.22 2.47 -30.93
N THR A 46 3.17 2.91 -29.66
CA THR A 46 2.34 2.27 -28.64
C THR A 46 0.87 2.29 -29.03
N GLY A 47 0.33 3.42 -29.50
CA GLY A 47 -1.05 3.51 -29.97
C GLY A 47 -1.36 2.55 -31.12
N ILE A 48 -0.45 2.38 -32.09
CA ILE A 48 -0.60 1.41 -33.17
C ILE A 48 -0.64 -0.02 -32.63
N VAL A 49 0.33 -0.40 -31.78
CA VAL A 49 0.39 -1.72 -31.16
C VAL A 49 -0.88 -2.03 -30.36
N LEU A 50 -1.42 -1.02 -29.67
CA LEU A 50 -2.67 -1.16 -28.92
C LEU A 50 -3.91 -1.30 -29.83
N GLY A 51 -3.86 -0.74 -31.04
CA GLY A 51 -4.95 -0.82 -32.03
C GLY A 51 -5.01 -2.14 -32.80
N LEU A 52 -3.91 -2.91 -32.88
CA LEU A 52 -3.80 -4.14 -33.69
C LEU A 52 -4.91 -5.18 -33.40
N PRO A 53 -5.29 -5.47 -32.15
CA PRO A 53 -6.35 -6.44 -31.87
C PRO A 53 -7.72 -6.02 -32.41
N GLY A 54 -7.91 -4.76 -32.84
CA GLY A 54 -9.12 -4.34 -33.53
C GLY A 54 -9.36 -5.09 -34.84
N LEU A 55 -8.30 -5.65 -35.45
CA LEU A 55 -8.43 -6.51 -36.62
C LEU A 55 -9.16 -7.84 -36.31
N LEU A 56 -9.33 -8.22 -35.04
CA LEU A 56 -10.15 -9.38 -34.65
C LEU A 56 -11.66 -9.17 -34.84
N GLY A 57 -12.07 -8.04 -35.45
CA GLY A 57 -13.47 -7.77 -35.81
C GLY A 57 -14.09 -8.84 -36.71
N PHE A 58 -13.30 -9.58 -37.51
CA PHE A 58 -13.80 -10.66 -38.36
C PHE A 58 -14.43 -11.84 -37.58
N LEU A 59 -14.23 -11.92 -36.26
CA LEU A 59 -14.80 -12.98 -35.42
C LEU A 59 -16.31 -12.80 -35.13
N ASP A 60 -16.93 -11.71 -35.62
CA ASP A 60 -18.35 -11.40 -35.45
C ASP A 60 -18.86 -11.61 -34.01
N LEU A 61 -19.76 -12.56 -33.76
CA LEU A 61 -20.31 -12.84 -32.44
C LEU A 61 -19.32 -13.56 -31.52
N GLN A 62 -18.35 -14.29 -32.07
CA GLN A 62 -17.36 -15.02 -31.27
C GLN A 62 -16.35 -14.11 -30.58
N PHE A 63 -16.23 -12.85 -31.04
CA PHE A 63 -15.38 -11.88 -30.35
C PHE A 63 -15.85 -11.65 -28.91
N MET A 64 -17.16 -11.71 -28.62
CA MET A 64 -17.67 -11.59 -27.26
C MET A 64 -18.24 -12.94 -26.80
N PRO A 65 -17.59 -13.67 -25.86
CA PRO A 65 -16.54 -13.20 -24.96
C PRO A 65 -15.09 -13.51 -25.39
N TRP A 66 -14.86 -14.44 -26.32
CA TRP A 66 -13.53 -15.05 -26.50
C TRP A 66 -12.47 -14.09 -27.02
N GLY A 67 -12.78 -13.33 -28.07
CA GLY A 67 -11.88 -12.30 -28.60
C GLY A 67 -11.59 -11.20 -27.57
N TYR A 68 -12.58 -10.81 -26.78
CA TYR A 68 -12.43 -9.81 -25.73
C TYR A 68 -11.47 -10.30 -24.62
N ILE A 69 -11.62 -11.54 -24.14
CA ILE A 69 -10.70 -12.15 -23.15
C ILE A 69 -9.28 -12.25 -23.71
N PHE A 70 -9.14 -12.66 -24.97
CA PHE A 70 -7.84 -12.69 -25.65
C PHE A 70 -7.19 -11.31 -25.70
N CYS A 71 -7.95 -10.27 -26.06
CA CYS A 71 -7.49 -8.88 -26.05
C CYS A 71 -7.01 -8.47 -24.64
N GLN A 72 -7.75 -8.81 -23.57
CA GLN A 72 -7.33 -8.50 -22.21
C GLN A 72 -5.97 -9.15 -21.87
N PHE A 73 -5.77 -10.42 -22.21
CA PHE A 73 -4.49 -11.10 -22.00
C PHE A 73 -3.37 -10.46 -22.82
N TYR A 74 -3.62 -10.14 -24.10
CA TYR A 74 -2.68 -9.43 -24.95
C TYR A 74 -2.25 -8.09 -24.34
N TYR A 75 -3.20 -7.27 -23.86
CA TYR A 75 -2.90 -5.97 -23.27
C TYR A 75 -2.16 -6.08 -21.94
N LEU A 76 -2.40 -7.13 -21.16
CA LEU A 76 -1.63 -7.40 -19.94
C LEU A 76 -0.17 -7.72 -20.29
N VAL A 77 0.09 -8.59 -21.28
CA VAL A 77 1.44 -8.91 -21.74
C VAL A 77 2.15 -7.68 -22.29
N ILE A 78 1.51 -6.94 -23.20
CA ILE A 78 2.07 -5.71 -23.77
C ILE A 78 2.31 -4.64 -22.70
N GLY A 79 1.39 -4.47 -21.74
CA GLY A 79 1.57 -3.55 -20.62
C GLY A 79 2.76 -3.92 -19.75
N THR A 80 2.95 -5.21 -19.46
CA THR A 80 4.11 -5.70 -18.69
C THR A 80 5.42 -5.45 -19.45
N LEU A 81 5.47 -5.77 -20.74
CA LEU A 81 6.64 -5.49 -21.58
C LEU A 81 6.95 -4.00 -21.67
N PHE A 82 5.91 -3.16 -21.76
CA PHE A 82 6.06 -1.71 -21.80
C PHE A 82 6.64 -1.15 -20.50
N VAL A 83 6.14 -1.62 -19.34
CA VAL A 83 6.68 -1.24 -18.03
C VAL A 83 8.12 -1.73 -17.86
N TRP A 84 8.43 -2.96 -18.26
CA TRP A 84 9.79 -3.50 -18.22
C TRP A 84 10.75 -2.66 -19.07
N GLN A 85 10.38 -2.34 -20.31
CA GLN A 85 11.17 -1.49 -21.19
C GLN A 85 11.33 -0.07 -20.61
N ALA A 86 10.27 0.49 -20.03
CA ALA A 86 10.33 1.78 -19.36
C ALA A 86 11.25 1.75 -18.13
N GLY A 87 11.25 0.66 -17.36
CA GLY A 87 12.16 0.45 -16.23
C GLY A 87 13.62 0.37 -16.65
N VAL A 88 13.92 -0.24 -17.80
CA VAL A 88 15.31 -0.36 -18.30
C VAL A 88 15.83 0.95 -18.90
N TYR A 89 15.03 1.63 -19.73
CA TYR A 89 15.53 2.77 -20.51
C TYR A 89 15.13 4.14 -19.96
N TYR A 90 14.08 4.20 -19.14
CA TYR A 90 13.42 5.45 -18.73
C TYR A 90 12.98 5.43 -17.24
N GLU A 91 13.75 4.76 -16.38
CA GLU A 91 13.43 4.55 -14.95
C GLU A 91 13.07 5.86 -14.23
N GLN A 92 13.89 6.89 -14.41
CA GLN A 92 13.68 8.20 -13.79
C GLN A 92 12.30 8.80 -14.14
N MET A 93 11.89 8.67 -15.40
CA MET A 93 10.58 9.13 -15.87
C MET A 93 9.45 8.30 -15.28
N LEU A 94 9.63 6.98 -15.19
CA LEU A 94 8.66 6.03 -14.65
C LEU A 94 8.42 6.25 -13.14
N LEU A 95 9.47 6.53 -12.36
CA LEU A 95 9.39 6.62 -10.90
C LEU A 95 9.15 8.05 -10.39
N GLU A 96 9.85 9.06 -10.93
CA GLU A 96 9.79 10.44 -10.44
C GLU A 96 8.68 11.26 -11.11
N LYS A 97 8.34 10.97 -12.37
CA LYS A 97 7.36 11.74 -13.16
C LYS A 97 6.10 10.92 -13.46
N ARG A 98 5.56 10.24 -12.44
CA ARG A 98 4.41 9.32 -12.54
C ARG A 98 3.22 9.91 -13.30
N VAL A 99 2.83 11.14 -12.97
CA VAL A 99 1.69 11.82 -13.64
C VAL A 99 1.95 12.03 -15.13
N PHE A 100 3.15 12.51 -15.49
CA PHE A 100 3.52 12.71 -16.89
C PHE A 100 3.50 11.39 -17.66
N PHE A 101 4.11 10.35 -17.10
CA PHE A 101 4.15 9.01 -17.69
C PHE A 101 2.73 8.43 -17.87
N PHE A 102 1.88 8.57 -16.85
CA PHE A 102 0.49 8.11 -16.90
C PHE A 102 -0.30 8.80 -18.01
N VAL A 103 -0.16 10.12 -18.15
CA VAL A 103 -0.84 10.89 -19.21
C VAL A 103 -0.37 10.45 -20.60
N CYS A 104 0.93 10.18 -20.80
CA CYS A 104 1.42 9.60 -22.05
C CYS A 104 0.80 8.23 -22.37
N CYS A 105 0.65 7.37 -21.35
CA CYS A 105 -0.02 6.08 -21.50
C CYS A 105 -1.50 6.26 -21.87
N LEU A 106 -2.20 7.21 -21.24
CA LEU A 106 -3.59 7.53 -21.54
C LEU A 106 -3.77 8.03 -22.98
N ILE A 107 -2.90 8.94 -23.45
CA ILE A 107 -2.94 9.40 -24.85
C ILE A 107 -2.74 8.24 -25.82
N SER A 108 -1.79 7.34 -25.51
CA SER A 108 -1.54 6.14 -26.31
C SER A 108 -2.75 5.18 -26.30
N CYS A 109 -3.44 5.03 -25.17
CA CYS A 109 -4.67 4.24 -25.06
C CYS A 109 -5.82 4.85 -25.87
N ILE A 110 -6.00 6.17 -25.83
CA ILE A 110 -7.04 6.87 -26.61
C ILE A 110 -6.81 6.66 -28.11
N LEU A 111 -5.54 6.78 -28.54
CA LEU A 111 -5.15 6.47 -29.92
C LEU A 111 -5.40 4.99 -30.26
N GLY A 112 -5.03 4.07 -29.37
CA GLY A 112 -5.26 2.64 -29.53
C GLY A 112 -6.75 2.28 -29.63
N VAL A 113 -7.60 2.86 -28.78
CA VAL A 113 -9.07 2.73 -28.81
C VAL A 113 -9.62 3.21 -30.15
N PHE A 114 -9.15 4.36 -30.63
CA PHE A 114 -9.57 4.89 -31.92
C PHE A 114 -9.21 3.96 -33.08
N LEU A 115 -7.95 3.50 -33.14
CA LEU A 115 -7.46 2.59 -34.18
C LEU A 115 -8.16 1.22 -34.10
N PHE A 116 -8.34 0.70 -32.88
CA PHE A 116 -9.07 -0.54 -32.62
C PHE A 116 -10.50 -0.41 -33.17
N LYS A 117 -11.23 0.63 -32.78
CA LYS A 117 -12.61 0.87 -33.21
C LYS A 117 -12.71 0.97 -34.74
N LEU A 118 -11.74 1.64 -35.36
CA LEU A 118 -11.68 1.80 -36.82
C LEU A 118 -11.53 0.43 -37.50
N GLY A 119 -10.52 -0.35 -37.11
CA GLY A 119 -10.27 -1.68 -37.67
C GLY A 119 -11.41 -2.66 -37.39
N PHE A 120 -11.96 -2.63 -36.18
CA PHE A 120 -13.03 -3.51 -35.76
C PHE A 120 -14.30 -3.27 -36.56
N ASN A 121 -14.78 -2.02 -36.63
CA ASN A 121 -16.00 -1.70 -37.37
C ASN A 121 -15.82 -1.75 -38.89
N TRP A 122 -14.58 -1.85 -39.38
CA TRP A 122 -14.33 -2.10 -40.80
C TRP A 122 -14.54 -3.58 -41.15
N LEU A 123 -14.22 -4.48 -40.23
CA LEU A 123 -14.33 -5.93 -40.41
C LEU A 123 -15.62 -6.53 -39.83
N ASN A 124 -16.30 -5.80 -38.95
CA ASN A 124 -17.46 -6.28 -38.19
C ASN A 124 -18.70 -5.41 -38.45
N ASN A 125 -19.79 -6.03 -38.91
CA ASN A 125 -21.02 -5.32 -39.27
C ASN A 125 -21.96 -5.04 -38.08
N LEU A 126 -21.71 -5.63 -36.91
CA LEU A 126 -22.58 -5.52 -35.73
C LEU A 126 -22.41 -4.18 -34.99
N GLY A 127 -21.37 -3.40 -35.33
CA GLY A 127 -21.23 -2.00 -34.91
C GLY A 127 -20.92 -1.77 -33.43
N TYR A 128 -20.51 -2.80 -32.67
CA TYR A 128 -20.18 -2.69 -31.24
C TYR A 128 -18.69 -2.44 -30.96
N GLY A 129 -17.90 -2.01 -31.94
CA GLY A 129 -16.45 -1.83 -31.80
C GLY A 129 -16.01 -0.88 -30.68
N VAL A 130 -16.88 0.04 -30.24
CA VAL A 130 -16.62 0.90 -29.07
C VAL A 130 -16.56 0.05 -27.78
N TRP A 131 -17.49 -0.88 -27.60
CA TRP A 131 -17.50 -1.78 -26.44
C TRP A 131 -16.31 -2.73 -26.49
N ALA A 132 -16.01 -3.29 -27.66
CA ALA A 132 -14.84 -4.15 -27.85
C ALA A 132 -13.51 -3.44 -27.52
N SER A 133 -13.38 -2.16 -27.90
CA SER A 133 -12.18 -1.36 -27.65
C SER A 133 -11.90 -1.04 -26.18
N SER A 134 -12.88 -1.22 -25.28
CA SER A 134 -12.68 -1.00 -23.85
C SER A 134 -11.63 -1.92 -23.23
N SER A 135 -11.36 -3.07 -23.85
CA SER A 135 -10.28 -4.00 -23.47
C SER A 135 -8.90 -3.34 -23.47
N VAL A 136 -8.66 -2.30 -24.28
CA VAL A 136 -7.38 -1.56 -24.38
C VAL A 136 -6.93 -1.05 -23.00
N PHE A 137 -7.86 -0.65 -22.12
CA PHE A 137 -7.50 -0.08 -20.82
C PHE A 137 -6.81 -1.07 -19.88
N VAL A 138 -6.87 -2.38 -20.14
CA VAL A 138 -6.08 -3.39 -19.40
C VAL A 138 -4.57 -3.13 -19.51
N PHE A 139 -4.11 -2.46 -20.57
CA PHE A 139 -2.73 -2.02 -20.72
C PHE A 139 -2.23 -1.13 -19.56
N LEU A 140 -3.13 -0.39 -18.90
CA LEU A 140 -2.76 0.47 -17.77
C LEU A 140 -2.54 -0.30 -16.46
N VAL A 141 -3.04 -1.54 -16.37
CA VAL A 141 -2.97 -2.34 -15.14
C VAL A 141 -1.51 -2.60 -14.72
N PRO A 142 -0.61 -3.08 -15.59
CA PRO A 142 0.80 -3.25 -15.23
C PRO A 142 1.49 -1.96 -14.76
N VAL A 143 1.13 -0.81 -15.34
CA VAL A 143 1.70 0.50 -14.97
C VAL A 143 1.33 0.87 -13.53
N VAL A 144 0.05 0.79 -13.20
CA VAL A 144 -0.44 1.10 -11.85
C VAL A 144 0.06 0.05 -10.84
N PHE A 145 0.09 -1.22 -11.24
CA PHE A 145 0.60 -2.31 -10.42
C PHE A 145 2.07 -2.09 -10.05
N TRP A 146 2.92 -1.69 -11.00
CA TRP A 146 4.32 -1.40 -10.72
C TRP A 146 4.51 -0.29 -9.69
N TRP A 147 3.73 0.79 -9.79
CA TRP A 147 3.78 1.85 -8.79
C TRP A 147 3.24 1.43 -7.43
N ALA A 148 2.22 0.59 -7.39
CA ALA A 148 1.72 0.01 -6.14
C ALA A 148 2.78 -0.90 -5.50
N TYR A 149 3.48 -1.70 -6.30
CA TYR A 149 4.58 -2.56 -5.86
C TYR A 149 5.75 -1.75 -5.30
N VAL A 150 6.19 -0.71 -6.02
CA VAL A 150 7.25 0.20 -5.53
C VAL A 150 6.79 0.93 -4.26
N ALA A 151 5.53 1.34 -4.17
CA ALA A 151 5.00 1.96 -2.95
C ALA A 151 5.02 0.98 -1.77
N PHE A 152 4.68 -0.30 -2.01
CA PHE A 152 4.72 -1.36 -1.01
C PHE A 152 6.14 -1.63 -0.51
N LEU A 153 7.13 -1.70 -1.41
CA LEU A 153 8.53 -1.90 -1.02
C LEU A 153 9.12 -0.71 -0.23
N ASN A 154 8.61 0.50 -0.47
CA ASN A 154 9.05 1.70 0.23
C ASN A 154 8.35 1.92 1.57
N ILE A 155 7.48 1.00 2.02
CA ILE A 155 6.92 1.07 3.37
C ILE A 155 8.04 0.71 4.34
N PRO A 156 8.51 1.64 5.19
CA PRO A 156 9.56 1.34 6.15
C PRO A 156 9.06 0.30 7.15
N MET A 157 9.96 -0.58 7.60
CA MET A 157 9.66 -1.51 8.69
C MET A 157 9.36 -0.71 9.96
N GLU A 158 8.21 -0.94 10.58
CA GLU A 158 7.85 -0.28 11.84
C GLU A 158 8.79 -0.77 12.96
N ILE A 159 9.61 0.13 13.51
CA ILE A 159 10.44 -0.14 14.69
C ILE A 159 9.57 0.09 15.93
N TYR A 160 9.31 -0.97 16.69
CA TYR A 160 8.54 -0.88 17.93
C TYR A 160 9.47 -0.77 19.13
N LYS A 161 9.11 0.10 20.08
CA LYS A 161 9.73 0.06 21.40
C LYS A 161 9.27 -1.17 22.15
N VAL A 162 10.25 -1.91 22.65
CA VAL A 162 10.04 -3.12 23.42
C VAL A 162 10.23 -2.77 24.89
N TRP A 163 9.25 -3.11 25.72
CA TRP A 163 9.33 -2.96 27.16
C TRP A 163 9.82 -4.25 27.81
N GLN A 164 10.60 -4.14 28.88
CA GLN A 164 11.04 -5.28 29.68
C GLN A 164 10.65 -5.04 31.12
N TYR A 165 10.21 -6.10 31.80
CA TYR A 165 9.98 -6.03 33.24
C TYR A 165 11.32 -5.74 33.94
N PRO A 166 11.41 -4.69 34.78
CA PRO A 166 12.68 -4.29 35.37
C PRO A 166 13.18 -5.33 36.37
N ARG A 167 14.48 -5.64 36.31
CA ARG A 167 15.10 -6.64 37.21
C ARG A 167 15.26 -6.12 38.64
N VAL A 168 15.36 -4.81 38.78
CA VAL A 168 15.41 -4.11 40.07
C VAL A 168 14.07 -3.40 40.21
N ALA A 169 13.42 -3.56 41.36
CA ALA A 169 12.17 -2.87 41.63
C ALA A 169 12.39 -1.35 41.53
N GLU A 170 11.83 -0.72 40.50
CA GLU A 170 11.80 0.73 40.41
C GLU A 170 10.86 1.27 41.49
N ASP A 171 11.31 2.34 42.17
CA ASP A 171 10.47 3.03 43.14
C ASP A 171 9.40 3.83 42.40
N ILE A 172 8.17 3.30 42.38
CA ILE A 172 7.04 3.93 41.71
C ILE A 172 6.52 5.07 42.61
N SER A 173 7.09 6.26 42.47
CA SER A 173 6.60 7.45 43.17
C SER A 173 5.16 7.77 42.73
N MET A 174 4.24 7.76 43.70
CA MET A 174 2.82 8.08 43.48
C MET A 174 2.46 9.52 43.83
N GLU A 175 3.45 10.33 44.24
CA GLU A 175 3.23 11.66 44.83
C GLU A 175 2.58 12.66 43.86
N HIS A 176 2.82 12.50 42.56
CA HIS A 176 2.35 13.42 41.52
C HIS A 176 1.17 12.87 40.69
N LEU A 177 0.59 11.73 41.08
CA LEU A 177 -0.48 11.08 40.31
C LEU A 177 -1.84 11.73 40.59
N ASP A 178 -2.59 12.07 39.54
CA ASP A 178 -3.94 12.60 39.67
C ASP A 178 -4.98 11.46 39.73
N PHE A 179 -5.32 11.05 40.95
CA PHE A 179 -6.31 10.00 41.21
C PHE A 179 -7.76 10.42 40.95
N ASN A 180 -8.05 11.70 40.66
CA ASN A 180 -9.40 12.14 40.34
C ASN A 180 -9.81 11.80 38.90
N LYS A 181 -8.83 11.51 38.02
CA LYS A 181 -9.05 11.22 36.59
C LYS A 181 -8.48 9.86 36.22
N LEU A 182 -9.01 8.80 36.83
CA LEU A 182 -8.65 7.42 36.50
C LEU A 182 -9.39 6.94 35.24
N LEU A 183 -8.68 6.20 34.39
CA LEU A 183 -9.25 5.43 33.30
C LEU A 183 -9.34 3.96 33.68
N VAL A 184 -10.40 3.28 33.26
CA VAL A 184 -10.53 1.82 33.35
C VAL A 184 -10.09 1.21 32.02
N LEU A 185 -8.88 0.65 32.00
CA LEU A 185 -8.27 0.06 30.82
C LEU A 185 -8.47 -1.46 30.83
N GLU A 186 -8.90 -2.02 29.69
CA GLU A 186 -8.95 -3.47 29.48
C GLU A 186 -7.63 -3.93 28.85
N VAL A 187 -6.94 -4.86 29.50
CA VAL A 187 -5.66 -5.43 29.04
C VAL A 187 -5.86 -6.90 28.69
N ASN A 188 -5.47 -7.26 27.48
CA ASN A 188 -5.46 -8.62 26.95
C ASN A 188 -4.02 -9.13 26.92
N LEU A 189 -3.72 -10.16 27.71
CA LEU A 189 -2.41 -10.78 27.79
C LEU A 189 -2.53 -12.29 28.05
N TYR A 190 -1.50 -13.07 27.71
CA TYR A 190 -1.46 -14.50 28.03
C TYR A 190 -0.68 -14.72 29.34
N LYS A 191 -1.18 -15.55 30.26
CA LYS A 191 -0.49 -15.76 31.54
C LYS A 191 0.79 -16.57 31.33
N HIS A 192 0.69 -17.65 30.57
CA HIS A 192 1.80 -18.50 30.13
C HIS A 192 1.95 -18.42 28.60
N THR A 193 3.10 -18.85 28.08
CA THR A 193 3.31 -18.91 26.62
C THR A 193 2.52 -20.01 25.92
N ALA A 194 2.07 -21.02 26.67
CA ALA A 194 1.31 -22.16 26.16
C ALA A 194 -0.22 -21.99 26.27
N ASP A 195 -0.71 -20.88 26.84
CA ASP A 195 -2.14 -20.66 27.03
C ASP A 195 -2.85 -20.43 25.67
N GLU A 196 -3.98 -21.10 25.45
CA GLU A 196 -4.77 -20.98 24.21
C GLU A 196 -5.57 -19.66 24.14
N GLU A 197 -6.03 -19.14 25.28
CA GLU A 197 -6.86 -17.94 25.36
C GLU A 197 -6.21 -16.81 26.17
N PRO A 198 -6.34 -15.54 25.73
CA PRO A 198 -5.80 -14.41 26.47
C PRO A 198 -6.68 -14.11 27.69
N LEU A 199 -6.01 -13.87 28.82
CA LEU A 199 -6.60 -13.25 30.00
C LEU A 199 -6.99 -11.80 29.68
N LYS A 200 -8.24 -11.45 30.00
CA LYS A 200 -8.76 -10.08 29.90
C LYS A 200 -8.93 -9.51 31.30
N VAL A 201 -8.18 -8.47 31.65
CA VAL A 201 -8.25 -7.82 32.96
C VAL A 201 -8.57 -6.35 32.79
N LYS A 202 -9.49 -5.84 33.60
CA LYS A 202 -9.75 -4.40 33.71
C LYS A 202 -8.99 -3.83 34.89
N ALA A 203 -8.16 -2.83 34.65
CA ALA A 203 -7.35 -2.16 35.66
C ALA A 203 -7.50 -0.64 35.58
N LYS A 204 -7.39 0.02 36.73
CA LYS A 204 -7.45 1.48 36.82
C LYS A 204 -6.08 2.08 36.58
N ALA A 205 -6.04 3.19 35.85
CA ALA A 205 -4.81 3.84 35.47
C ALA A 205 -4.96 5.38 35.53
N PRO A 206 -4.10 6.09 36.29
CA PRO A 206 -4.04 7.55 36.24
C PRO A 206 -3.54 8.03 34.88
N ARG A 207 -4.15 9.09 34.31
CA ARG A 207 -3.81 9.58 32.96
C ARG A 207 -2.37 10.05 32.80
N ASN A 208 -1.79 10.59 33.87
CA ASN A 208 -0.44 11.14 33.92
C ASN A 208 0.59 10.13 34.45
N MET A 209 0.25 8.84 34.47
CA MET A 209 1.20 7.78 34.82
C MET A 209 1.89 7.28 33.55
N ASN A 210 3.20 7.08 33.64
CA ASN A 210 3.98 6.41 32.60
C ASN A 210 3.41 5.00 32.35
N PHE A 211 3.27 4.64 31.08
CA PHE A 211 2.64 3.37 30.71
C PHE A 211 3.44 2.14 31.17
N GLY A 212 4.77 2.16 31.00
CA GLY A 212 5.65 1.07 31.43
C GLY A 212 5.60 0.83 32.94
N LEU A 213 5.70 1.90 33.74
CA LEU A 213 5.57 1.84 35.21
C LEU A 213 4.20 1.32 35.64
N TRP A 214 3.14 1.81 34.99
CA TRP A 214 1.78 1.33 35.25
C TRP A 214 1.64 -0.15 34.93
N PHE A 215 2.22 -0.62 33.83
CA PHE A 215 2.13 -2.03 33.44
C PHE A 215 2.92 -2.95 34.37
N GLN A 216 4.08 -2.50 34.88
CA GLN A 216 4.81 -3.21 35.94
C GLN A 216 3.92 -3.39 37.17
N LYS A 217 3.36 -2.30 37.69
CA LYS A 217 2.48 -2.32 38.86
C LYS A 217 1.24 -3.20 38.62
N PHE A 218 0.69 -3.17 37.41
CA PHE A 218 -0.42 -4.02 37.03
C PHE A 218 -0.08 -5.52 37.15
N ILE A 219 1.12 -5.95 36.70
CA ILE A 219 1.57 -7.33 36.86
C ILE A 219 1.74 -7.67 38.34
N ASP A 220 2.36 -6.77 39.12
CA ASP A 220 2.64 -6.98 40.54
C ASP A 220 1.35 -7.12 41.36
N ASP A 221 0.42 -6.17 41.19
CA ASP A 221 -0.88 -6.18 41.86
C ASP A 221 -1.70 -7.41 41.48
N TYR A 222 -1.64 -7.85 40.20
CA TYR A 222 -2.31 -9.07 39.75
C TYR A 222 -1.71 -10.33 40.40
N ASN A 223 -0.38 -10.44 40.40
CA ASN A 223 0.33 -11.60 40.95
C ASN A 223 0.22 -11.72 42.47
N LEU A 224 0.10 -10.58 43.17
CA LEU A 224 -0.18 -10.53 44.59
C LEU A 224 -1.61 -10.99 44.88
N LYS A 225 -2.58 -10.56 44.07
CA LYS A 225 -4.00 -10.93 44.24
C LYS A 225 -4.29 -12.39 43.87
N PHE A 226 -3.55 -12.94 42.90
CA PHE A 226 -3.74 -14.31 42.41
C PHE A 226 -2.43 -15.13 42.45
N PRO A 227 -1.95 -15.54 43.65
CA PRO A 227 -0.67 -16.23 43.78
C PRO A 227 -0.59 -17.58 43.05
N GLU A 228 -1.72 -18.28 42.92
CA GLU A 228 -1.81 -19.61 42.26
C GLU A 228 -1.90 -19.52 40.72
N SER A 229 -2.17 -18.33 40.16
CA SER A 229 -2.38 -18.13 38.72
C SER A 229 -1.64 -16.87 38.25
N LYS A 230 -0.33 -16.81 38.53
CA LYS A 230 0.51 -15.66 38.20
C LYS A 230 0.70 -15.47 36.69
N ILE A 231 0.97 -14.23 36.32
CA ILE A 231 1.47 -13.84 35.00
C ILE A 231 2.99 -14.05 35.00
N GLU A 232 3.46 -14.92 34.10
CA GLU A 232 4.89 -15.13 33.90
C GLU A 232 5.54 -13.92 33.25
N HIS A 233 6.44 -13.26 33.96
CA HIS A 233 7.20 -12.12 33.45
C HIS A 233 8.70 -12.45 33.29
N LEU A 234 9.14 -13.61 33.79
CA LEU A 234 10.52 -14.10 33.72
C LEU A 234 10.56 -15.46 33.01
N TYR A 235 11.60 -15.67 32.22
CA TYR A 235 11.95 -16.95 31.59
C TYR A 235 13.44 -17.18 31.71
N ASN A 236 13.87 -18.31 32.29
CA ASN A 236 15.29 -18.63 32.49
C ASN A 236 16.11 -17.47 33.09
N ASN A 237 15.54 -16.75 34.07
CA ASN A 237 16.15 -15.59 34.73
C ASN A 237 16.30 -14.32 33.84
N GLU A 238 15.67 -14.29 32.67
CA GLU A 238 15.54 -13.11 31.81
C GLU A 238 14.09 -12.61 31.77
N SER A 239 13.93 -11.28 31.81
CA SER A 239 12.60 -10.67 31.70
C SER A 239 12.05 -10.82 30.29
N TYR A 240 10.79 -11.22 30.18
CA TYR A 240 10.10 -11.20 28.91
C TYR A 240 10.05 -9.77 28.36
N LYS A 241 10.25 -9.68 27.05
CA LYS A 241 10.09 -8.48 26.24
C LYS A 241 8.64 -8.38 25.78
N TRP A 242 8.04 -7.21 25.91
CA TRP A 242 6.64 -6.96 25.57
C TRP A 242 6.50 -5.83 24.56
N ILE A 243 5.53 -5.98 23.66
CA ILE A 243 5.00 -4.90 22.84
C ILE A 243 3.54 -4.67 23.17
N PHE A 244 3.12 -3.42 23.06
CA PHE A 244 1.78 -2.99 23.42
C PHE A 244 1.13 -2.29 22.23
N TYR A 245 -0.11 -2.67 21.93
CA TYR A 245 -0.86 -1.99 20.89
C TYR A 245 -2.36 -2.02 21.16
N ILE A 246 -3.05 -1.04 20.59
CA ILE A 246 -4.49 -0.93 20.53
C ILE A 246 -4.93 -1.25 19.12
N LYS A 247 -6.01 -2.03 18.98
CA LYS A 247 -6.64 -2.34 17.69
C LYS A 247 -8.05 -1.75 17.65
N PRO A 248 -8.25 -0.52 17.12
CA PRO A 248 -9.56 0.12 17.10
C PRO A 248 -10.58 -0.57 16.19
N SER A 249 -10.13 -1.15 15.08
CA SER A 249 -10.97 -1.85 14.10
C SER A 249 -10.13 -2.81 13.25
N PHE A 250 -10.77 -3.70 12.51
CA PHE A 250 -10.12 -4.54 11.51
C PHE A 250 -9.50 -3.72 10.36
N PHE A 251 -10.12 -2.60 9.98
CA PHE A 251 -9.68 -1.75 8.87
C PHE A 251 -8.76 -0.59 9.27
N LYS A 252 -8.51 -0.39 10.56
CA LYS A 252 -7.60 0.65 11.05
C LYS A 252 -6.27 0.04 11.45
N GLN A 253 -5.18 0.78 11.19
CA GLN A 253 -3.84 0.41 11.64
C GLN A 253 -3.81 0.28 13.17
N ARG A 254 -2.96 -0.63 13.66
CA ARG A 254 -2.72 -0.78 15.10
C ARG A 254 -2.01 0.48 15.61
N GLN A 255 -2.45 0.98 16.75
CA GLN A 255 -1.76 2.05 17.45
C GLN A 255 -0.84 1.41 18.47
N PHE A 256 0.46 1.43 18.23
CA PHE A 256 1.44 0.97 19.20
C PHE A 256 1.59 1.98 20.33
N ILE A 257 1.80 1.48 21.53
CA ILE A 257 1.96 2.27 22.75
C ILE A 257 3.46 2.37 23.05
N ASP A 258 3.95 3.59 23.24
CA ASP A 258 5.31 3.83 23.72
C ASP A 258 5.33 3.65 25.25
N PRO A 259 6.09 2.68 25.79
CA PRO A 259 6.17 2.43 27.23
C PRO A 259 6.74 3.61 28.01
N ASP A 260 7.55 4.47 27.37
CA ASP A 260 8.23 5.59 28.01
C ASP A 260 7.33 6.83 28.12
N LEU A 261 6.17 6.82 27.47
CA LEU A 261 5.19 7.90 27.50
C LEU A 261 4.04 7.60 28.47
N ASP A 262 3.39 8.67 28.93
CA ASP A 262 2.22 8.56 29.79
C ASP A 262 0.97 8.09 29.02
N ILE A 263 -0.04 7.65 29.75
CA ILE A 263 -1.30 7.13 29.19
C ILE A 263 -2.01 8.19 28.31
N GLU A 264 -1.99 9.46 28.73
CA GLU A 264 -2.55 10.57 27.96
C GLU A 264 -1.75 10.87 26.68
N GLN A 265 -0.41 10.86 26.77
CA GLN A 265 0.48 11.10 25.62
C GLN A 265 0.36 10.00 24.57
N ASN A 266 0.19 8.76 25.02
CA ASN A 266 -0.12 7.61 24.16
C ASN A 266 -1.56 7.64 23.60
N LYS A 267 -2.39 8.63 23.95
CA LYS A 267 -3.79 8.78 23.51
C LYS A 267 -4.63 7.52 23.80
N ILE A 268 -4.35 6.85 24.93
CA ILE A 268 -5.06 5.66 25.35
C ILE A 268 -6.45 6.06 25.85
N THR A 269 -7.47 5.29 25.47
CA THR A 269 -8.86 5.52 25.89
C THR A 269 -9.47 4.21 26.37
N GLU A 270 -10.52 4.30 27.19
CA GLU A 270 -11.24 3.12 27.74
C GLU A 270 -12.01 2.33 26.67
N LYS A 271 -12.17 2.90 25.47
CA LYS A 271 -13.00 2.34 24.41
C LYS A 271 -12.44 1.06 23.82
N PHE A 272 -11.11 0.90 23.83
CA PHE A 272 -10.43 -0.19 23.13
C PHE A 272 -9.50 -0.94 24.07
N PRO A 273 -9.45 -2.27 23.98
CA PRO A 273 -8.54 -3.06 24.79
C PRO A 273 -7.09 -2.90 24.30
N ILE A 274 -6.18 -2.94 25.26
CA ILE A 274 -4.73 -2.96 25.05
C ILE A 274 -4.30 -4.41 24.92
N PHE A 275 -3.57 -4.72 23.86
CA PHE A 275 -2.97 -6.04 23.67
C PHE A 275 -1.52 -5.97 24.10
N ALA A 276 -1.17 -6.72 25.14
CA ALA A 276 0.21 -6.95 25.56
C ALA A 276 0.67 -8.30 24.99
N LYS A 277 1.68 -8.27 24.11
CA LYS A 277 2.24 -9.48 23.51
C LYS A 277 3.71 -9.61 23.88
N ARG A 278 4.10 -10.81 24.31
CA ARG A 278 5.50 -11.18 24.47
C ARG A 278 6.16 -11.26 23.08
N VAL A 279 7.38 -10.78 22.98
CA VAL A 279 8.20 -10.85 21.78
C VAL A 279 9.48 -11.59 22.13
N SER A 280 9.76 -12.66 21.41
CA SER A 280 11.12 -13.18 21.34
C SER A 280 11.89 -12.31 20.36
N GLU A 281 13.11 -11.91 20.70
CA GLU A 281 14.03 -11.45 19.67
C GLU A 281 14.21 -12.61 18.70
N ILE A 282 13.52 -12.57 17.58
CA ILE A 282 14.06 -13.18 16.37
C ILE A 282 15.26 -12.29 16.08
N VAL A 283 16.41 -12.70 16.61
CA VAL A 283 17.68 -12.16 16.21
C VAL A 283 17.81 -12.55 14.74
N SER A 284 17.25 -11.74 13.84
CA SER A 284 17.80 -11.59 12.51
C SER A 284 19.14 -10.92 12.73
N THR A 285 20.11 -11.67 13.26
CA THR A 285 21.50 -11.24 13.32
C THR A 285 21.83 -11.00 11.87
N PRO A 286 22.06 -9.74 11.43
CA PRO A 286 22.84 -9.57 10.25
C PRO A 286 24.15 -10.28 10.57
N GLU A 287 24.57 -11.19 9.70
CA GLU A 287 25.90 -11.74 9.74
C GLU A 287 26.83 -10.53 9.89
N LYS A 288 27.49 -10.39 11.05
CA LYS A 288 28.40 -9.27 11.33
C LYS A 288 29.62 -9.45 10.44
N ALA A 289 29.49 -9.08 9.17
CA ALA A 289 30.60 -8.87 8.27
C ALA A 289 31.17 -7.47 8.55
N GLY A 290 31.92 -7.35 9.64
CA GLY A 290 32.76 -6.20 9.92
C GLY A 290 32.04 -4.88 10.27
N ASP A 291 32.83 -3.97 10.81
CA ASP A 291 32.47 -2.65 11.30
C ASP A 291 32.03 -1.74 10.15
N GLN A 292 30.74 -1.73 9.83
CA GLN A 292 30.14 -0.73 8.96
C GLN A 292 29.11 0.06 9.75
N ALA A 293 29.39 1.35 9.91
CA ALA A 293 28.49 2.30 10.54
C ALA A 293 27.14 2.29 9.82
N VAL A 294 26.09 1.87 10.55
CA VAL A 294 24.71 2.04 10.11
C VAL A 294 24.37 3.51 10.31
N TYR A 295 24.36 4.27 9.23
CA TYR A 295 23.79 5.62 9.22
C TYR A 295 22.26 5.50 9.21
N LEU A 296 21.64 6.14 10.20
CA LEU A 296 20.18 6.31 10.32
C LEU A 296 19.61 7.13 9.15
#